data_AF-C3US91-F1
#
_entry.id   AF-C3US91-F1
#
_cell.length_a   1.000
_cell.length_b   1.000
_cell.length_c   1.000
_cell.angle_alpha   90.00
_cell.angle_beta   90.00
_cell.angle_gamma   90.00
#
_symmetry.space_group_name_H-M   'P 1'
#
loop_
_entity.id
_entity.type
_entity.pdbx_description
1 polymer ?
#
loop_
_entity_poly.entity_id
_entity_poly.type
_entity_poly.pdbx_seq_one_letter_code
_entity_poly.pdbx_strand_id
1 'polypeptide(L)'
;WQSFDFPTDTLLPEMKLGWDRKTGLNRFLRSYKSSNDPTSGSFSYKLETGAYSEFFMLADNSPVYRSGPWNGIQFIGMPEMRKSDYVVYNFTESDEEVSFTFQMTNQKTYSRLTLNHEGEFARFTWIPTSSQWSLSWSSPKDQCDVYDLCGPYSYCDINTSPNCNCIQGFVPKYPEWKLIDGAGGCVRRIPLDCRKDRFLPLKQTKLPDTKTVIVDRKIGRKDCKKRC
;
A
#
# COMPACT_ATOMS: atom_id res chain seq x y z
N TRP A 1 4.24 -8.78 29.04
CA TRP A 1 3.14 -9.02 28.10
C TRP A 1 2.38 -7.72 27.91
N GLN A 2 2.08 -7.32 26.68
CA GLN A 2 1.30 -6.12 26.35
C GLN A 2 0.28 -6.50 25.28
N SER A 3 -0.98 -6.04 25.41
CA SER A 3 -2.00 -6.27 24.38
C SER A 3 -1.63 -5.61 23.05
N PHE A 4 -0.86 -4.52 23.09
CA PHE A 4 -0.38 -3.82 21.90
C PHE A 4 0.53 -4.68 21.00
N ASP A 5 1.14 -5.74 21.56
CA ASP A 5 1.93 -6.72 20.80
C ASP A 5 1.05 -7.74 20.05
N PHE A 6 -0.23 -7.85 20.41
CA PHE A 6 -1.17 -8.83 19.86
C PHE A 6 -2.48 -8.15 19.41
N PRO A 7 -2.41 -7.25 18.40
CA PRO A 7 -3.60 -6.59 17.87
C PRO A 7 -4.57 -7.60 17.25
N THR A 8 -5.86 -7.24 17.25
CA THR A 8 -6.92 -7.95 16.53
C THR A 8 -7.08 -7.33 15.13
N ASP A 9 -8.19 -6.65 14.86
CA ASP A 9 -8.52 -6.00 13.60
C ASP A 9 -8.20 -4.51 13.61
N THR A 10 -7.76 -3.96 14.75
CA THR A 10 -7.71 -2.51 15.00
C THR A 10 -6.35 -2.05 15.53
N LEU A 11 -5.85 -0.94 14.97
CA LEU A 11 -4.73 -0.17 15.46
C LEU A 11 -5.25 1.12 16.10
N LEU A 12 -4.92 1.32 17.38
CA LEU A 12 -5.20 2.52 18.16
C LEU A 12 -4.02 3.50 18.11
N PRO A 13 -4.19 4.76 18.54
CA PRO A 13 -3.07 5.69 18.67
C PRO A 13 -1.94 5.08 19.52
N GLU A 14 -0.70 5.38 19.14
CA GLU A 14 0.55 4.90 19.78
C GLU A 14 0.87 3.40 19.60
N MET A 15 -0.08 2.58 19.15
CA MET A 15 0.22 1.20 18.78
C MET A 15 1.16 1.14 17.58
N LYS A 16 2.02 0.12 17.56
CA LYS A 16 2.96 -0.16 16.47
C LYS A 16 2.43 -1.24 15.55
N LEU A 17 2.35 -0.94 14.26
CA LEU A 17 2.02 -1.89 13.21
C LEU A 17 3.27 -2.20 12.39
N GLY A 18 3.73 -3.45 12.42
CA GLY A 18 4.96 -3.88 11.77
C GLY A 18 5.90 -4.66 12.70
N TRP A 19 7.18 -4.65 12.38
CA TRP A 19 8.20 -5.51 12.96
C TRP A 19 8.89 -4.90 14.17
N ASP A 20 8.98 -5.70 15.23
CA ASP A 20 10.00 -5.60 16.26
C ASP A 20 11.20 -6.48 15.86
N ARG A 21 12.34 -5.87 15.52
CA ARG A 21 13.50 -6.63 15.03
C ARG A 21 14.24 -7.35 16.16
N LYS A 22 14.11 -6.90 17.41
CA LYS A 22 14.77 -7.52 18.57
C LYS A 22 14.10 -8.85 18.93
N THR A 23 12.77 -8.89 18.86
CA THR A 23 11.99 -10.10 19.20
C THR A 23 11.60 -10.93 17.99
N GLY A 24 11.66 -10.36 16.78
CA GLY A 24 11.16 -11.00 15.56
C GLY A 24 9.63 -11.00 15.45
N LEU A 25 8.92 -10.23 16.29
CA LEU A 25 7.47 -10.15 16.27
C LEU A 25 6.98 -9.19 15.19
N ASN A 26 6.14 -9.68 14.27
CA ASN A 26 5.38 -8.84 13.34
C ASN A 26 3.98 -8.59 13.91
N ARG A 27 3.69 -7.34 14.28
CA ARG A 27 2.37 -6.89 14.72
C ARG A 27 1.55 -6.51 13.48
N PHE A 28 0.47 -7.25 13.22
CA PHE A 28 -0.37 -7.05 12.03
C PHE A 28 -1.84 -7.15 12.36
N LEU A 29 -2.70 -6.59 11.53
CA LEU A 29 -4.15 -6.66 11.75
C LEU A 29 -4.73 -7.89 11.07
N ARG A 30 -5.69 -8.54 11.71
CA ARG A 30 -6.50 -9.60 11.14
C ARG A 30 -7.97 -9.28 11.30
N SER A 31 -8.72 -9.34 10.20
CA SER A 31 -10.14 -9.02 10.23
C SER A 31 -10.90 -10.00 11.11
N TYR A 32 -12.07 -9.57 11.57
CA TYR A 32 -13.09 -10.50 12.03
C TYR A 32 -13.62 -11.34 10.86
N LYS A 33 -14.24 -12.47 11.19
CA LYS A 33 -14.87 -13.36 10.21
C LYS A 33 -16.16 -12.75 9.64
N SER A 34 -16.91 -12.03 10.47
CA SER A 34 -18.08 -11.24 10.06
C SER A 34 -18.32 -10.11 11.05
N SER A 35 -19.31 -9.26 10.79
CA SER A 35 -19.73 -8.20 11.73
C SER A 35 -20.13 -8.71 13.12
N ASN A 36 -20.60 -9.96 13.23
CA ASN A 36 -21.10 -10.56 14.48
C ASN A 36 -20.21 -11.70 15.01
N ASP A 37 -19.12 -12.03 14.32
CA ASP A 37 -18.22 -13.14 14.70
C ASP A 37 -16.78 -12.61 14.80
N PRO A 38 -16.27 -12.36 16.02
CA PRO A 38 -14.93 -11.81 16.25
C PRO A 38 -13.80 -12.83 16.06
N THR A 39 -14.12 -14.07 15.64
CA THR A 39 -13.07 -15.03 15.27
C THR A 39 -12.28 -14.54 14.05
N SER A 40 -11.08 -15.08 13.88
CA SER A 40 -10.17 -14.70 12.80
C SER A 40 -10.79 -14.92 11.41
N GLY A 41 -10.90 -13.83 10.64
CA GLY A 41 -11.33 -13.85 9.25
C GLY A 41 -10.20 -14.12 8.25
N SER A 42 -10.55 -13.98 6.98
CA SER A 42 -9.67 -14.26 5.82
C SER A 42 -8.71 -13.13 5.50
N PHE A 43 -8.98 -11.89 5.93
CA PHE A 43 -8.14 -10.75 5.60
C PHE A 43 -7.10 -10.47 6.68
N SER A 44 -5.87 -10.18 6.26
CA SER A 44 -4.83 -9.65 7.12
C SER A 44 -4.08 -8.51 6.47
N TYR A 45 -3.59 -7.57 7.26
CA TYR A 45 -2.86 -6.40 6.80
C TYR A 45 -1.48 -6.33 7.47
N LYS A 46 -0.44 -6.66 6.71
CA LYS A 46 0.91 -7.00 7.20
C LYS A 46 1.98 -6.12 6.56
N LEU A 47 3.01 -5.78 7.34
CA LEU A 47 4.20 -5.12 6.82
C LEU A 47 5.18 -6.17 6.30
N GLU A 48 5.59 -6.01 5.05
CA GLU A 48 6.67 -6.76 4.44
C GLU A 48 7.90 -5.87 4.33
N THR A 49 9.05 -6.37 4.77
CA THR A 49 10.33 -5.67 4.71
C THR A 49 11.18 -6.26 3.61
N GLY A 50 11.55 -5.46 2.62
CA GLY A 50 12.49 -5.82 1.56
C GLY A 50 13.43 -4.66 1.24
N ALA A 51 13.68 -4.42 -0.04
CA ALA A 51 14.42 -3.23 -0.48
C ALA A 51 13.69 -1.93 -0.10
N TYR A 52 12.35 -1.98 -0.13
CA TYR A 52 11.47 -1.06 0.57
C TYR A 52 10.55 -1.83 1.50
N SER A 53 10.12 -1.16 2.56
CA SER A 53 9.09 -1.65 3.45
C SER A 53 7.71 -1.20 2.95
N GLU A 54 6.80 -2.14 2.76
CA GLU A 54 5.46 -1.92 2.20
C GLU A 54 4.42 -2.76 2.94
N PHE A 55 3.20 -2.25 3.08
CA PHE A 55 2.10 -3.03 3.59
C PHE A 55 1.40 -3.80 2.46
N PHE A 56 0.97 -5.01 2.78
CA PHE A 56 0.13 -5.84 1.94
C PHE A 56 -1.14 -6.21 2.69
N MET A 57 -2.26 -6.16 1.98
CA MET A 57 -3.46 -6.85 2.40
C MET A 57 -3.50 -8.21 1.74
N LEU A 58 -3.71 -9.25 2.53
CA LEU A 58 -3.80 -10.63 2.08
C LEU A 58 -5.20 -11.16 2.36
N ALA A 59 -5.83 -11.79 1.37
CA ALA A 59 -7.01 -12.63 1.53
C ALA A 59 -6.57 -14.10 1.45
N ASP A 60 -6.73 -14.87 2.52
CA ASP A 60 -6.29 -16.28 2.61
C ASP A 60 -4.82 -16.48 2.13
N ASN A 61 -3.94 -15.58 2.55
CA ASN A 61 -2.51 -15.48 2.17
C ASN A 61 -2.20 -15.03 0.73
N SER A 62 -3.20 -14.73 -0.08
CA SER A 62 -3.02 -14.15 -1.42
C SER A 62 -3.07 -12.63 -1.38
N PRO A 63 -2.11 -11.90 -1.95
CA PRO A 63 -2.13 -10.44 -1.94
C PRO A 63 -3.30 -9.90 -2.78
N VAL A 64 -4.12 -9.04 -2.17
CA VAL A 64 -5.25 -8.36 -2.83
C VAL A 64 -5.04 -6.85 -2.92
N TYR A 65 -4.14 -6.30 -2.12
CA TYR A 65 -3.77 -4.88 -2.14
C TYR A 65 -2.31 -4.69 -1.68
N ARG A 66 -1.66 -3.64 -2.20
CA ARG A 66 -0.32 -3.21 -1.79
C ARG A 66 -0.31 -1.71 -1.52
N SER A 67 0.21 -1.27 -0.38
CA SER A 67 0.24 0.14 0.00
C SER A 67 1.25 0.98 -0.80
N GLY A 68 2.23 0.36 -1.45
CA GLY A 68 3.41 1.09 -1.90
C GLY A 68 4.37 1.39 -0.73
N PRO A 69 5.61 1.82 -1.03
CA PRO A 69 6.57 2.19 0.00
C PRO A 69 6.20 3.51 0.68
N TRP A 70 6.76 3.72 1.87
CA TRP A 70 6.68 5.01 2.55
C TRP A 70 7.52 6.07 1.82
N ASN A 71 6.93 7.22 1.50
CA ASN A 71 7.61 8.29 0.78
C ASN A 71 8.17 9.41 1.70
N GLY A 72 8.16 9.20 3.02
CA GLY A 72 8.51 10.22 4.02
C GLY A 72 7.28 10.93 4.62
N ILE A 73 6.12 10.85 3.98
CA ILE A 73 4.89 11.53 4.40
C ILE A 73 3.71 10.56 4.54
N GLN A 74 3.59 9.62 3.59
CA GLN A 74 2.50 8.65 3.50
C GLN A 74 2.96 7.40 2.73
N PHE A 75 2.15 6.34 2.75
CA PHE A 75 2.29 5.25 1.79
C PHE A 75 1.75 5.69 0.43
N ILE A 76 2.51 5.44 -0.64
CA ILE A 76 2.22 6.01 -1.98
C ILE A 76 0.83 5.58 -2.50
N GLY A 77 0.39 4.37 -2.18
CA GLY A 77 -0.92 3.81 -2.53
C GLY A 77 -2.06 4.20 -1.58
N MET A 78 -1.82 5.12 -0.63
CA MET A 78 -2.85 5.67 0.25
C MET A 78 -2.79 7.20 0.27
N PRO A 79 -3.07 7.88 -0.86
CA PRO A 79 -2.94 9.33 -0.95
C PRO A 79 -3.89 10.14 -0.05
N GLU A 80 -4.90 9.49 0.52
CA GLU A 80 -5.85 10.03 1.49
C GLU A 80 -5.29 10.09 2.92
N MET A 81 -4.14 9.46 3.20
CA MET A 81 -3.37 9.61 4.45
C MET A 81 -2.72 11.00 4.58
N ARG A 82 -3.51 12.04 4.32
CA ARG A 82 -3.06 13.43 4.36
C ARG A 82 -2.76 13.82 5.80
N LYS A 83 -1.68 14.59 5.95
CA LYS A 83 -1.40 15.30 7.19
C LYS A 83 -2.60 16.18 7.53
N SER A 84 -3.03 16.12 8.78
CA SER A 84 -4.13 16.93 9.30
C SER A 84 -3.74 17.43 10.69
N ASP A 85 -4.29 18.57 11.09
CA ASP A 85 -3.90 19.25 12.33
C ASP A 85 -4.16 18.42 13.59
N TYR A 86 -5.06 17.43 13.49
CA TYR A 86 -5.44 16.57 14.61
C TYR A 86 -4.79 15.17 14.60
N VAL A 87 -4.04 14.79 13.56
CA VAL A 87 -3.42 13.46 13.45
C VAL A 87 -2.04 13.49 12.80
N VAL A 88 -1.09 12.80 13.45
CA VAL A 88 0.30 12.65 12.99
C VAL A 88 0.56 11.18 12.68
N TYR A 89 1.13 10.92 11.50
CA TYR A 89 1.58 9.60 11.08
C TYR A 89 3.10 9.54 11.15
N ASN A 90 3.64 8.44 11.65
CA ASN A 90 5.06 8.17 11.64
C ASN A 90 5.34 6.77 11.14
N PHE A 91 6.39 6.65 10.32
CA PHE A 91 6.95 5.39 9.91
C PHE A 91 8.41 5.35 10.37
N THR A 92 8.71 4.46 11.31
CA THR A 92 10.04 4.24 11.86
C THR A 92 10.67 3.07 11.14
N GLU A 93 11.85 3.26 10.55
CA GLU A 93 12.67 2.20 9.97
C GLU A 93 14.08 2.32 10.54
N SER A 94 14.41 1.46 11.50
CA SER A 94 15.68 1.44 12.25
C SER A 94 16.17 0.01 12.45
N ASP A 95 17.33 -0.16 13.08
CA ASP A 95 17.86 -1.49 13.43
C ASP A 95 17.01 -2.20 14.50
N GLU A 96 16.21 -1.46 15.26
CA GLU A 96 15.37 -2.00 16.33
C GLU A 96 13.95 -2.35 15.87
N GLU A 97 13.40 -1.58 14.92
CA GLU A 97 12.02 -1.77 14.46
C GLU A 97 11.80 -1.27 13.04
N VAL A 98 10.78 -1.85 12.40
CA VAL A 98 10.16 -1.25 11.21
C VAL A 98 8.66 -1.20 11.48
N SER A 99 8.15 -0.02 11.82
CA SER A 99 6.75 0.09 12.22
C SER A 99 6.10 1.40 11.80
N PHE A 100 4.80 1.30 11.55
CA PHE A 100 3.91 2.43 11.40
C PHE A 100 3.18 2.70 12.73
N THR A 101 3.06 3.98 13.06
CA THR A 101 2.32 4.48 14.21
C THR A 101 1.53 5.72 13.82
N PHE A 102 0.45 6.01 14.54
CA PHE A 102 -0.23 7.29 14.45
C PHE A 102 -0.58 7.82 15.84
N GLN A 103 -0.70 9.13 15.96
CA GLN A 103 -1.02 9.82 17.20
C GLN A 103 -2.02 10.94 16.95
N MET A 104 -2.88 11.19 17.92
CA MET A 104 -3.84 12.29 17.89
C MET A 104 -3.25 13.49 18.62
N THR A 105 -3.29 14.68 18.01
CA THR A 105 -2.78 15.90 18.67
C THR A 105 -3.78 16.44 19.70
N ASN A 106 -5.07 16.11 19.55
CA ASN A 106 -6.12 16.40 20.51
C ASN A 106 -6.54 15.13 21.25
N GLN A 107 -6.26 15.08 22.55
CA GLN A 107 -6.58 13.94 23.43
C GLN A 107 -8.08 13.65 23.57
N LYS A 108 -8.96 14.60 23.21
CA LYS A 108 -10.41 14.42 23.24
C LYS A 108 -10.97 13.78 21.97
N THR A 109 -10.15 13.61 20.93
CA THR A 109 -10.58 13.05 19.65
C THR A 109 -10.17 11.58 19.57
N TYR A 110 -11.15 10.70 19.43
CA TYR A 110 -10.89 9.27 19.24
C TYR A 110 -10.77 8.97 17.76
N SER A 111 -9.72 8.26 17.37
CA SER A 111 -9.55 7.72 16.02
C SER A 111 -8.96 6.33 16.09
N ARG A 112 -9.30 5.49 15.11
CA ARG A 112 -8.82 4.12 14.99
C ARG A 112 -8.64 3.76 13.52
N LEU A 113 -7.71 2.85 13.26
CA LEU A 113 -7.54 2.20 11.98
C LEU A 113 -8.01 0.76 12.11
N THR A 114 -8.95 0.32 11.28
CA THR A 114 -9.54 -1.02 11.40
C THR A 114 -9.57 -1.71 10.04
N LEU A 115 -9.28 -3.01 10.04
CA LEU A 115 -9.45 -3.92 8.92
C LEU A 115 -10.78 -4.67 9.08
N ASN A 116 -11.77 -4.35 8.26
CA ASN A 116 -13.08 -5.00 8.35
C ASN A 116 -13.09 -6.40 7.68
N HIS A 117 -14.19 -7.13 7.84
CA HIS A 117 -14.37 -8.49 7.31
C HIS A 117 -14.51 -8.56 5.79
N GLU A 118 -14.67 -7.43 5.10
CA GLU A 118 -14.76 -7.33 3.63
C GLU A 118 -13.41 -6.97 2.99
N GLY A 119 -12.35 -6.82 3.78
CA GLY A 119 -11.03 -6.44 3.27
C GLY A 119 -10.90 -4.93 3.00
N GLU A 120 -11.57 -4.11 3.81
CA GLU A 120 -11.37 -2.66 3.81
C GLU A 120 -10.53 -2.25 5.03
N PHE A 121 -9.38 -1.61 4.79
CA PHE A 121 -8.58 -0.96 5.81
C PHE A 121 -8.92 0.52 5.86
N ALA A 122 -9.48 0.99 6.98
CA ALA A 122 -10.06 2.31 7.08
C ALA A 122 -9.71 3.04 8.36
N ARG A 123 -9.58 4.38 8.27
CA ARG A 123 -9.50 5.27 9.42
C ARG A 123 -10.88 5.79 9.78
N PHE A 124 -11.29 5.56 11.02
CA PHE A 124 -12.49 6.13 11.59
C PHE A 124 -12.13 7.19 12.64
N THR A 125 -12.87 8.28 12.66
CA THR A 125 -12.77 9.34 13.69
C THR A 125 -14.12 9.51 14.36
N TRP A 126 -14.16 9.51 15.68
CA TRP A 126 -15.40 9.70 16.44
C TRP A 126 -15.83 11.17 16.37
N ILE A 127 -17.09 11.42 15.98
CA ILE A 127 -17.68 12.74 15.97
C ILE A 127 -18.62 12.87 17.18
N PRO A 128 -18.27 13.66 18.21
CA PRO A 128 -19.09 13.78 19.42
C PRO A 128 -20.51 14.31 19.15
N THR A 129 -20.65 15.25 18.22
CA THR A 129 -21.94 15.91 17.91
C THR A 129 -22.97 14.96 17.31
N SER A 130 -22.54 13.95 16.56
CA SER A 130 -23.40 12.93 15.95
C SER A 130 -23.29 11.56 16.61
N SER A 131 -22.45 11.41 17.63
CA SER A 131 -22.23 10.16 18.37
C SER A 131 -21.99 8.95 17.45
N GLN A 132 -21.17 9.15 16.42
CA GLN A 132 -20.88 8.11 15.44
C GLN A 132 -19.42 8.13 14.98
N TRP A 133 -18.96 6.97 14.51
CA TRP A 133 -17.70 6.84 13.79
C TRP A 133 -17.87 7.36 12.36
N SER A 134 -17.08 8.38 12.01
CA SER A 134 -17.02 8.90 10.65
C SER A 134 -15.82 8.33 9.91
N LEU A 135 -16.08 7.76 8.73
CA LEU A 135 -15.04 7.31 7.82
C LEU A 135 -14.22 8.52 7.35
N SER A 136 -12.93 8.51 7.65
CA SER A 136 -12.00 9.54 7.18
C SER A 136 -11.38 9.18 5.83
N TRP A 137 -10.97 7.91 5.68
CA TRP A 137 -10.49 7.33 4.43
C TRP A 137 -10.51 5.81 4.55
N SER A 138 -10.52 5.13 3.41
CA SER A 138 -10.38 3.67 3.30
C SER A 138 -9.44 3.29 2.16
N SER A 139 -8.97 2.05 2.21
CA SER A 139 -8.16 1.41 1.19
C SER A 139 -8.44 -0.10 1.15
N PRO A 140 -8.55 -0.75 -0.02
CA PRO A 140 -8.51 -0.19 -1.39
C PRO A 140 -9.58 0.87 -1.65
N LYS A 141 -9.32 1.88 -2.48
CA LYS A 141 -10.30 2.95 -2.76
C LYS A 141 -11.13 2.67 -4.01
N ASP A 142 -10.48 2.11 -5.03
CA ASP A 142 -11.11 1.82 -6.31
C ASP A 142 -10.49 0.57 -6.94
N GLN A 143 -10.98 0.22 -8.11
CA GLN A 143 -10.60 -0.98 -8.86
C GLN A 143 -9.09 -1.00 -9.17
N CYS A 144 -8.46 0.15 -9.39
CA CYS A 144 -7.03 0.22 -9.72
C CYS A 144 -6.11 -0.08 -8.54
N ASP A 145 -6.64 -0.12 -7.32
CA ASP A 145 -5.90 -0.52 -6.13
C ASP A 145 -5.82 -2.05 -5.95
N VAL A 146 -6.64 -2.81 -6.68
CA VAL A 146 -6.58 -4.28 -6.68
C VAL A 146 -5.20 -4.72 -7.16
N TYR A 147 -4.53 -5.55 -6.36
CA TYR A 147 -3.20 -6.02 -6.64
C TYR A 147 -3.17 -6.80 -7.96
N ASP A 148 -2.25 -6.42 -8.84
CA ASP A 148 -2.01 -7.06 -10.15
C ASP A 148 -3.23 -7.08 -11.09
N LEU A 149 -4.15 -6.10 -10.96
CA LEU A 149 -5.29 -5.96 -11.90
C LEU A 149 -4.81 -5.80 -13.36
N CYS A 150 -3.85 -4.91 -13.57
CA CYS A 150 -3.22 -4.70 -14.87
C CYS A 150 -1.91 -5.46 -14.92
N GLY A 151 -1.72 -6.25 -15.99
CA GLY A 151 -0.54 -7.09 -16.13
C GLY A 151 0.79 -6.33 -16.30
N PRO A 152 1.90 -7.05 -16.54
CA PRO A 152 3.22 -6.45 -16.63
C PRO A 152 3.32 -5.33 -17.67
N TYR A 153 4.02 -4.25 -17.32
CA TYR A 153 4.26 -3.08 -18.19
C TYR A 153 2.99 -2.33 -18.67
N SER A 154 1.84 -2.55 -18.03
CA SER A 154 0.69 -1.66 -18.08
C SER A 154 0.50 -0.93 -16.75
N TYR A 155 -0.38 0.06 -16.74
CA TYR A 155 -0.82 0.79 -15.56
C TYR A 155 -2.34 0.93 -15.58
N CYS A 156 -2.93 1.06 -14.40
CA CYS A 156 -4.36 1.28 -14.25
C CYS A 156 -4.69 2.77 -14.16
N ASP A 157 -5.72 3.21 -14.87
CA ASP A 157 -6.29 4.55 -14.82
C ASP A 157 -7.82 4.48 -14.86
N ILE A 158 -8.45 4.87 -13.75
CA ILE A 158 -9.90 4.87 -13.56
C ILE A 158 -10.66 5.76 -14.55
N ASN A 159 -9.96 6.67 -15.25
CA ASN A 159 -10.57 7.59 -16.22
C ASN A 159 -10.56 7.04 -17.65
N THR A 160 -10.10 5.81 -17.85
CA THR A 160 -9.95 5.18 -19.17
C THR A 160 -10.80 3.93 -19.29
N SER A 161 -11.15 3.55 -20.52
CA SER A 161 -11.88 2.31 -20.80
C SER A 161 -11.21 1.57 -21.98
N PRO A 162 -10.59 0.39 -21.76
CA PRO A 162 -10.44 -0.31 -20.47
C PRO A 162 -9.53 0.45 -19.48
N ASN A 163 -9.64 0.16 -18.18
CA ASN A 163 -8.84 0.84 -17.13
C ASN A 163 -7.33 0.58 -17.28
N CYS A 164 -6.95 -0.57 -17.85
CA CYS A 164 -5.55 -0.91 -18.07
C CYS A 164 -5.03 -0.29 -19.37
N ASN A 165 -3.84 0.32 -19.28
CA ASN A 165 -3.18 1.03 -20.37
C ASN A 165 -1.72 0.57 -20.48
N CYS A 166 -1.24 0.29 -21.69
CA CYS A 166 0.19 0.04 -21.88
C CYS A 166 1.00 1.31 -21.63
N ILE A 167 2.15 1.17 -20.97
CA ILE A 167 3.13 2.26 -20.87
C ILE A 167 3.51 2.72 -22.28
N GLN A 168 3.65 4.03 -22.49
CA GLN A 168 4.05 4.56 -23.79
C GLN A 168 5.38 3.91 -24.28
N GLY A 169 5.34 3.38 -25.51
CA GLY A 169 6.42 2.57 -26.08
C GLY A 169 6.21 1.06 -25.98
N PHE A 170 5.17 0.63 -25.26
CA PHE A 170 4.72 -0.76 -25.18
C PHE A 170 3.42 -0.95 -25.96
N VAL A 171 3.16 -2.19 -26.35
CA VAL A 171 1.96 -2.64 -27.05
C VAL A 171 1.38 -3.86 -26.35
N PRO A 172 0.07 -4.12 -26.47
CA PRO A 172 -0.54 -5.32 -25.90
C PRO A 172 0.19 -6.60 -26.32
N LYS A 173 0.40 -7.52 -25.38
CA LYS A 173 1.07 -8.79 -25.66
C LYS A 173 0.27 -9.69 -26.60
N TYR A 174 -1.06 -9.64 -26.50
CA TYR A 174 -1.99 -10.45 -27.29
C TYR A 174 -3.11 -9.57 -27.89
N PRO A 175 -3.70 -9.95 -29.04
CA PRO A 175 -4.83 -9.23 -29.63
C PRO A 175 -6.04 -9.14 -28.68
N GLU A 176 -6.26 -10.19 -27.90
CA GLU A 176 -7.37 -10.34 -26.94
C GLU A 176 -7.18 -9.50 -25.66
N TRP A 177 -6.09 -8.75 -25.52
CA TRP A 177 -5.73 -8.03 -24.30
C TRP A 177 -6.85 -7.12 -23.78
N LYS A 178 -7.60 -6.47 -24.68
CA LYS A 178 -8.76 -5.65 -24.29
C LYS A 178 -9.97 -6.46 -23.82
N LEU A 179 -10.08 -7.73 -24.23
CA LEU A 179 -11.16 -8.64 -23.82
C LEU A 179 -10.90 -9.24 -22.43
N ILE A 180 -9.63 -9.30 -22.02
CA ILE A 180 -9.19 -9.78 -20.69
C ILE A 180 -8.79 -8.63 -19.76
N ASP A 181 -9.35 -7.44 -19.99
CA ASP A 181 -9.11 -6.22 -19.21
C ASP A 181 -7.63 -5.91 -18.92
N GLY A 182 -6.75 -6.27 -19.86
CA GLY A 182 -5.33 -6.00 -19.79
C GLY A 182 -4.49 -6.90 -18.86
N ALA A 183 -5.07 -7.98 -18.33
CA ALA A 183 -4.38 -8.94 -17.47
C ALA A 183 -3.13 -9.57 -18.14
N GLY A 184 -3.15 -9.72 -19.47
CA GLY A 184 -2.01 -10.27 -20.23
C GLY A 184 -0.78 -9.36 -20.31
N GLY A 185 -0.90 -8.10 -19.86
CA GLY A 185 0.19 -7.13 -19.87
C GLY A 185 0.64 -6.69 -21.27
N CYS A 186 1.71 -5.91 -21.30
CA CYS A 186 2.24 -5.30 -22.51
C CYS A 186 3.70 -5.70 -22.73
N VAL A 187 4.16 -5.58 -23.98
CA VAL A 187 5.54 -5.84 -24.38
C VAL A 187 6.12 -4.63 -25.08
N ARG A 188 7.43 -4.45 -25.03
CA ARG A 188 8.09 -3.32 -25.70
C ARG A 188 7.85 -3.42 -27.20
N ARG A 189 7.46 -2.30 -27.82
CA ARG A 189 7.28 -2.21 -29.27
C ARG A 189 8.60 -2.36 -30.03
N ILE A 190 9.68 -1.85 -29.44
CA ILE A 190 11.03 -1.87 -30.01
C ILE A 190 11.96 -2.54 -29.00
N PRO A 191 12.77 -3.54 -29.42
CA PRO A 191 13.79 -4.14 -28.56
C PRO A 191 14.77 -3.10 -28.03
N LEU A 192 15.30 -3.34 -26.83
CA LEU A 192 16.29 -2.46 -26.20
C LEU A 192 17.65 -2.56 -26.92
N ASP A 193 18.32 -1.42 -27.05
CA ASP A 193 19.73 -1.31 -27.44
C ASP A 193 20.44 -0.55 -26.31
N CYS A 194 20.94 -1.30 -25.33
CA CYS A 194 21.47 -0.84 -24.04
C CYS A 194 22.30 0.46 -24.12
N ARG A 195 23.06 0.68 -25.19
CA ARG A 195 23.90 1.87 -25.36
C ARG A 195 23.14 3.14 -25.77
N LYS A 196 21.99 2.99 -26.43
CA LYS A 196 21.19 4.09 -27.01
C LYS A 196 19.87 4.30 -26.28
N ASP A 197 19.52 3.40 -25.37
CA ASP A 197 18.28 3.43 -24.63
C ASP A 197 18.10 4.75 -23.86
N ARG A 198 16.85 5.14 -23.72
CA ARG A 198 16.43 6.35 -23.01
C ARG A 198 15.23 6.03 -22.13
N PHE A 199 15.05 6.86 -21.11
CA PHE A 199 13.94 6.72 -20.18
C PHE A 199 12.83 7.70 -20.52
N LEU A 200 11.59 7.21 -20.46
CA LEU A 200 10.40 8.03 -20.46
C LEU A 200 9.96 8.25 -18.99
N PRO A 201 9.88 9.50 -18.51
CA PRO A 201 9.39 9.75 -17.16
C PRO A 201 7.88 9.55 -17.07
N LEU A 202 7.44 8.64 -16.21
CA LEU A 202 6.03 8.52 -15.81
C LEU A 202 5.75 9.46 -14.64
N LYS A 203 4.61 10.15 -14.67
CA LYS A 203 4.19 11.11 -13.64
C LYS A 203 2.95 10.57 -12.93
N GLN A 204 2.77 10.97 -11.66
CA GLN A 204 1.58 10.64 -10.86
C GLN A 204 1.28 9.13 -10.80
N THR A 205 2.34 8.32 -10.74
CA THR A 205 2.23 6.86 -10.66
C THR A 205 2.54 6.36 -9.27
N LYS A 206 1.83 5.31 -8.85
CA LYS A 206 2.27 4.44 -7.77
C LYS A 206 3.47 3.63 -8.28
N LEU A 207 4.56 3.61 -7.52
CA LEU A 207 5.75 2.82 -7.87
C LEU A 207 5.36 1.35 -8.04
N PRO A 208 5.95 0.58 -8.97
CA PRO A 208 5.68 -0.85 -9.12
C PRO A 208 6.07 -1.64 -7.87
N ASP A 209 5.72 -2.93 -7.86
CA ASP A 209 6.11 -3.85 -6.78
C ASP A 209 7.62 -3.85 -6.56
N THR A 210 8.06 -3.79 -5.30
CA THR A 210 9.47 -3.62 -4.94
C THR A 210 10.20 -4.92 -4.57
N LYS A 211 9.59 -6.10 -4.75
CA LYS A 211 10.21 -7.40 -4.43
C LYS A 211 11.58 -7.62 -5.07
N THR A 212 11.83 -7.08 -6.26
CA THR A 212 13.07 -7.31 -7.04
C THR A 212 13.89 -6.04 -7.27
N VAL A 213 13.66 -4.97 -6.51
CA VAL A 213 14.39 -3.71 -6.70
C VAL A 213 15.64 -3.64 -5.81
N ILE A 214 16.61 -2.83 -6.24
CA ILE A 214 17.82 -2.51 -5.46
C ILE A 214 17.75 -1.03 -5.11
N VAL A 215 18.04 -0.71 -3.85
CA VAL A 215 18.00 0.67 -3.34
C VAL A 215 19.40 1.11 -2.92
N ASP A 216 19.82 2.26 -3.43
CA ASP A 216 21.03 2.94 -2.99
C ASP A 216 20.67 4.37 -2.57
N ARG A 217 20.57 4.58 -1.26
CA ARG A 217 20.15 5.86 -0.67
C ARG A 217 21.27 6.92 -0.71
N LYS A 218 22.49 6.57 -1.14
CA LYS A 218 23.64 7.48 -1.17
C LYS A 218 23.76 8.24 -2.48
N ILE A 219 23.11 7.78 -3.55
CA ILE A 219 23.23 8.35 -4.88
C ILE A 219 22.02 9.22 -5.28
N GLY A 220 22.28 10.25 -6.08
CA GLY A 220 21.22 11.10 -6.63
C GLY A 220 20.59 10.54 -7.90
N ARG A 221 19.54 11.20 -8.40
CA ARG A 221 18.83 10.81 -9.62
C ARG A 221 19.74 10.70 -10.86
N LYS A 222 20.75 11.56 -10.99
CA LYS A 222 21.68 11.56 -12.13
C LYS A 222 22.52 10.28 -12.16
N ASP A 223 23.06 9.88 -11.02
CA ASP A 223 23.88 8.67 -10.89
C ASP A 223 23.03 7.42 -10.97
N CYS A 224 21.82 7.44 -10.39
CA CYS A 224 20.83 6.37 -10.55
C CYS A 224 20.48 6.13 -12.03
N LYS A 225 20.26 7.20 -12.80
CA LYS A 225 20.05 7.11 -14.26
C LYS A 225 21.27 6.57 -15.02
N LYS A 226 22.49 6.82 -14.54
CA LYS A 226 23.71 6.30 -15.16
C LYS A 226 23.95 4.81 -14.83
N ARG A 227 23.51 4.38 -13.65
CA ARG A 227 23.63 3.00 -13.17
C ARG A 227 22.58 2.09 -13.79
N CYS A 228 21.37 2.61 -14.00
CA CYS A 228 20.30 1.95 -14.74
C CYS A 228 20.61 1.91 -16.24
#